data_AF-A0A7G7W3S5-F1
#
_entry.id   AF-A0A7G7W3S5-F1
#
_cell.length_a   1.000
_cell.length_b   1.000
_cell.length_c   1.000
_cell.angle_alpha   90.00
_cell.angle_beta   90.00
_cell.angle_gamma   90.00
#
_symmetry.space_group_name_H-M   'P 1'
#
loop_
_entity.id
_entity.type
_entity.pdbx_description
1 polymer ?
#
loop_
_entity_poly.entity_id
_entity_poly.type
_entity_poly.pdbx_seq_one_letter_code
_entity_poly.pdbx_strand_id
1 'polypeptide(L)'
;MLKIFTYLSGLLLLLGTQSCSNDEPQPTTAYYDGYCPQLMDRAVLEQSVASLAARPMHNTGKIYLYGRYLFINERYEGVHIIDNQNPALPRIIGFIRIPGNVDIAVKGNLLYADNGPDLVTIDISNPAAVQVQSRVRDAFRELPMSEMAGMPSECFPENRPANAVVVGWQKVKIPYTINPRPGTWWGGPDDRLTFNTTATASAPGTTGKGGSLARFAILGQTLYTVDEQSLRPFSLGNPNQPAPGTKIQLQFGVETIFPKDHYLFLGTQRGMYIFDAATPQSPRQVAYYQHVVSCDPVVVDNRYAYVTLRNGRNCGGGSNQLQVIDLNNMSQPRLAQTYPMSGPQGLGVDGNQLFVCDSDGLRVFDTSQAPVLTQQQFFPIQVVDVIPDSGTLMAIGAAGLYQYNYTGTTLQQLSLLPITPLP
;
A
#
# COMPACT_ATOMS: atom_id res chain seq x y z
N MET A 1 83.73 -49.27 -11.33
CA MET A 1 83.82 -48.88 -12.76
C MET A 1 82.55 -48.13 -13.11
N LEU A 2 82.67 -47.02 -13.84
CA LEU A 2 81.54 -46.17 -14.27
C LEU A 2 81.87 -45.67 -15.68
N LYS A 3 80.93 -45.82 -16.62
CA LYS A 3 80.73 -45.14 -17.92
C LYS A 3 80.00 -46.11 -18.88
N ILE A 4 79.12 -45.74 -19.84
CA ILE A 4 78.32 -44.55 -20.25
C ILE A 4 78.09 -44.73 -21.79
N PHE A 5 77.00 -44.17 -22.34
CA PHE A 5 76.65 -44.07 -23.79
C PHE A 5 76.21 -45.38 -24.51
N THR A 6 75.34 -45.39 -25.54
CA THR A 6 74.67 -44.29 -26.31
C THR A 6 73.30 -44.70 -26.90
N TYR A 7 72.55 -43.72 -27.43
CA TYR A 7 71.21 -43.77 -28.03
C TYR A 7 71.05 -44.49 -29.40
N LEU A 8 69.79 -44.83 -29.74
CA LEU A 8 69.04 -44.83 -31.04
C LEU A 8 68.11 -46.06 -31.11
N SER A 9 66.86 -46.07 -31.62
CA SER A 9 65.98 -45.10 -32.30
C SER A 9 64.50 -45.46 -32.02
N GLY A 10 63.53 -44.56 -32.21
CA GLY A 10 62.11 -44.94 -32.06
C GLY A 10 61.09 -43.80 -32.08
N LEU A 11 61.15 -42.91 -33.08
CA LEU A 11 60.21 -41.81 -33.25
C LEU A 11 58.81 -42.35 -33.60
N LEU A 12 57.84 -42.25 -32.68
CA LEU A 12 56.43 -42.52 -32.96
C LEU A 12 55.54 -41.32 -32.57
N LEU A 13 54.55 -41.04 -33.41
CA LEU A 13 53.80 -39.78 -33.42
C LEU A 13 52.91 -39.64 -32.16
N LEU A 14 53.13 -38.60 -31.37
CA LEU A 14 52.06 -37.94 -30.62
C LEU A 14 51.55 -36.74 -31.43
N LEU A 15 50.62 -37.02 -32.35
CA LEU A 15 49.75 -36.00 -32.90
C LEU A 15 48.84 -35.52 -31.76
N GLY A 16 49.07 -34.30 -31.27
CA GLY A 16 48.20 -33.68 -30.29
C GLY A 16 46.85 -33.35 -30.92
N THR A 17 45.86 -34.23 -30.73
CA THR A 17 44.47 -33.88 -30.97
C THR A 17 44.02 -32.93 -29.88
N GLN A 18 44.26 -31.64 -30.07
CA GLN A 18 43.45 -30.62 -29.42
C GLN A 18 42.02 -30.76 -29.93
N SER A 19 41.23 -31.55 -29.20
CA SER A 19 39.78 -31.50 -29.29
C SER A 19 39.34 -30.12 -28.81
N CYS A 20 39.21 -29.17 -29.74
CA CYS A 20 38.27 -28.09 -29.54
C CYS A 20 36.90 -28.76 -29.42
N SER A 21 36.41 -28.91 -28.19
CA SER A 21 35.02 -29.29 -28.00
C SER A 21 34.18 -28.15 -28.57
N ASN A 22 33.43 -28.44 -29.64
CA ASN A 22 32.37 -27.57 -30.14
C ASN A 22 31.15 -27.61 -29.21
N ASP A 23 31.39 -27.70 -27.89
CA ASP A 23 30.38 -27.59 -26.86
C ASP A 23 30.03 -26.10 -26.76
N GLU A 24 29.22 -25.62 -27.71
CA GLU A 24 28.47 -24.39 -27.50
C GLU A 24 27.74 -24.55 -26.16
N PRO A 25 27.99 -23.66 -25.18
CA PRO A 25 27.41 -23.83 -23.86
C PRO A 25 25.89 -23.88 -24.00
N GLN A 26 25.30 -24.98 -23.51
CA GLN A 26 23.91 -25.28 -23.80
C GLN A 26 23.01 -24.21 -23.16
N PRO A 27 21.96 -23.75 -23.85
CA PRO A 27 21.05 -22.73 -23.32
C PRO A 27 20.43 -23.21 -22.01
N THR A 28 20.65 -22.48 -20.92
CA THR A 28 20.10 -22.81 -19.61
C THR A 28 18.77 -22.10 -19.39
N THR A 29 17.79 -22.82 -18.81
CA THR A 29 16.54 -22.20 -18.35
C THR A 29 16.79 -21.53 -17.01
N ALA A 30 16.62 -20.22 -16.97
CA ALA A 30 16.54 -19.45 -15.74
C ALA A 30 15.10 -18.96 -15.53
N TYR A 31 14.83 -18.40 -14.36
CA TYR A 31 13.50 -17.91 -14.00
C TYR A 31 13.59 -16.49 -13.46
N TYR A 32 12.60 -15.66 -13.79
CA TYR A 32 12.37 -14.38 -13.14
C TYR A 32 10.95 -14.31 -12.58
N ASP A 33 10.71 -13.35 -11.70
CA ASP A 33 9.42 -13.15 -11.06
C ASP A 33 8.43 -12.42 -11.98
N GLY A 34 7.22 -12.97 -12.06
CA GLY A 34 6.07 -12.34 -12.70
C GLY A 34 4.80 -12.50 -11.88
N TYR A 35 3.68 -12.07 -12.43
CA TYR A 35 2.36 -12.23 -11.82
C TYR A 35 1.33 -12.80 -12.79
N CYS A 36 0.41 -13.57 -12.25
CA CYS A 36 -0.84 -13.98 -12.91
C CYS A 36 -2.04 -13.43 -12.11
N PRO A 37 -3.15 -13.07 -12.78
CA PRO A 37 -4.34 -12.63 -12.08
C PRO A 37 -4.98 -13.81 -11.33
N GLN A 38 -5.42 -13.56 -10.11
CA GLN A 38 -6.36 -14.44 -9.43
C GLN A 38 -7.75 -14.08 -9.93
N LEU A 39 -8.38 -15.02 -10.65
CA LEU A 39 -9.65 -14.82 -11.32
C LEU A 39 -10.80 -15.46 -10.53
N MET A 40 -11.94 -14.77 -10.48
CA MET A 40 -13.19 -15.29 -9.95
C MET A 40 -14.31 -15.02 -10.96
N ASP A 41 -15.21 -15.97 -11.17
CA ASP A 41 -16.41 -15.73 -11.98
C ASP A 41 -17.29 -14.66 -11.33
N ARG A 42 -17.88 -13.77 -12.13
CA ARG A 42 -18.72 -12.66 -11.66
C ARG A 42 -19.86 -13.11 -10.74
N ALA A 43 -20.57 -14.19 -11.06
CA ALA A 43 -21.70 -14.64 -10.24
C ALA A 43 -21.24 -15.22 -8.90
N VAL A 44 -20.05 -15.84 -8.87
CA VAL A 44 -19.41 -16.30 -7.63
C VAL A 44 -18.94 -15.11 -6.78
N LEU A 45 -18.31 -14.11 -7.40
CA LEU A 45 -17.85 -12.89 -6.73
C LEU A 45 -19.00 -12.17 -6.02
N GLU A 46 -20.16 -12.08 -6.66
CA GLU A 46 -21.31 -11.37 -6.12
C GLU A 46 -21.89 -11.99 -4.85
N GLN A 47 -21.66 -13.30 -4.66
CA GLN A 47 -22.07 -14.08 -3.48
C GLN A 47 -20.90 -14.37 -2.52
N SER A 48 -19.70 -13.83 -2.80
CA SER A 48 -18.47 -14.23 -2.11
C SER A 48 -18.28 -13.59 -0.73
N VAL A 49 -18.95 -12.49 -0.42
CA VAL A 49 -18.81 -11.77 0.86
C VAL A 49 -19.41 -12.58 2.00
N ALA A 50 -18.62 -12.86 3.05
CA ALA A 50 -19.07 -13.67 4.19
C ALA A 50 -18.27 -13.40 5.47
N SER A 51 -18.91 -13.53 6.64
CA SER A 51 -18.21 -13.66 7.92
C SER A 51 -17.54 -15.03 8.04
N LEU A 52 -16.27 -15.03 8.41
CA LEU A 52 -15.47 -16.19 8.80
C LEU A 52 -15.01 -16.04 10.26
N ALA A 53 -14.64 -17.16 10.88
CA ALA A 53 -14.03 -17.16 12.20
C ALA A 53 -12.72 -16.34 12.23
N ALA A 54 -12.36 -15.83 13.40
CA ALA A 54 -11.07 -15.16 13.61
C ALA A 54 -9.90 -16.07 13.20
N ARG A 55 -8.95 -15.52 12.46
CA ARG A 55 -7.75 -16.20 11.96
C ARG A 55 -6.52 -15.30 12.12
N PRO A 56 -5.29 -15.84 12.17
CA PRO A 56 -4.07 -15.02 12.15
C PRO A 56 -4.00 -14.14 10.91
N MET A 57 -3.28 -13.02 11.01
CA MET A 57 -2.93 -12.16 9.87
C MET A 57 -1.69 -12.72 9.15
N HIS A 58 -1.63 -12.67 7.82
CA HIS A 58 -0.47 -13.22 7.07
C HIS A 58 0.09 -12.33 5.94
N ASN A 59 -0.70 -11.44 5.36
CA ASN A 59 -0.35 -10.56 4.24
C ASN A 59 -1.16 -9.24 4.32
N THR A 60 -0.94 -8.49 5.41
CA THR A 60 -1.74 -7.31 5.74
C THR A 60 -1.51 -6.16 4.77
N GLY A 61 -2.60 -5.48 4.40
CA GLY A 61 -2.60 -4.19 3.74
C GLY A 61 -2.79 -3.05 4.73
N LYS A 62 -3.90 -2.33 4.58
CA LYS A 62 -4.17 -1.04 5.23
C LYS A 62 -4.78 -1.23 6.60
N ILE A 63 -4.66 -0.20 7.43
CA ILE A 63 -5.32 -0.12 8.74
C ILE A 63 -6.38 0.99 8.78
N TYR A 64 -7.46 0.71 9.49
CA TYR A 64 -8.59 1.62 9.65
C TYR A 64 -9.20 1.46 11.06
N LEU A 65 -9.43 2.57 11.75
CA LEU A 65 -9.99 2.65 13.10
C LEU A 65 -11.44 3.16 13.02
N TYR A 66 -12.35 2.53 13.75
CA TYR A 66 -13.70 3.05 13.95
C TYR A 66 -14.22 2.74 15.35
N GLY A 67 -14.32 3.78 16.18
CA GLY A 67 -14.60 3.63 17.60
C GLY A 67 -13.55 2.73 18.26
N ARG A 68 -14.00 1.67 18.94
CA ARG A 68 -13.10 0.66 19.55
C ARG A 68 -12.58 -0.41 18.59
N TYR A 69 -12.97 -0.39 17.31
CA TYR A 69 -12.62 -1.47 16.37
C TYR A 69 -11.50 -1.06 15.44
N LEU A 70 -10.54 -1.94 15.25
CA LEU A 70 -9.56 -1.86 14.18
C LEU A 70 -9.95 -2.85 13.08
N PHE A 71 -9.81 -2.37 11.85
CA PHE A 71 -9.99 -3.15 10.63
C PHE A 71 -8.65 -3.18 9.91
N ILE A 72 -8.17 -4.37 9.57
CA ILE A 72 -6.92 -4.57 8.84
C ILE A 72 -7.22 -5.39 7.61
N ASN A 73 -6.95 -4.85 6.42
CA ASN A 73 -7.13 -5.62 5.19
C ASN A 73 -6.14 -6.79 5.17
N GLU A 74 -6.61 -7.99 4.86
CA GLU A 74 -5.75 -9.07 4.36
C GLU A 74 -5.77 -8.97 2.84
N ARG A 75 -4.62 -8.66 2.22
CA ARG A 75 -4.56 -8.19 0.83
C ARG A 75 -5.28 -9.16 -0.12
N TYR A 76 -6.28 -8.65 -0.83
CA TYR A 76 -7.12 -9.39 -1.79
C TYR A 76 -8.04 -10.47 -1.19
N GLU A 77 -8.00 -10.74 0.11
CA GLU A 77 -8.84 -11.76 0.77
C GLU A 77 -10.01 -11.16 1.57
N GLY A 78 -9.84 -9.97 2.13
CA GLY A 78 -10.87 -9.33 2.96
C GLY A 78 -10.31 -8.53 4.14
N VAL A 79 -11.02 -8.53 5.27
CA VAL A 79 -10.77 -7.63 6.41
C VAL A 79 -10.82 -8.37 7.74
N HIS A 80 -9.75 -8.28 8.53
CA HIS A 80 -9.75 -8.66 9.95
C HIS A 80 -10.52 -7.65 10.77
N ILE A 81 -11.40 -8.12 11.66
CA ILE A 81 -12.07 -7.29 12.67
C ILE A 81 -11.38 -7.53 14.01
N ILE A 82 -10.85 -6.47 14.60
CA ILE A 82 -10.11 -6.50 15.86
C ILE A 82 -10.88 -5.66 16.89
N ASP A 83 -11.26 -6.26 18.02
CA ASP A 83 -11.71 -5.51 19.19
C ASP A 83 -10.48 -4.91 19.87
N ASN A 84 -10.44 -3.58 19.93
CA ASN A 84 -9.37 -2.79 20.51
C ASN A 84 -9.82 -2.00 21.75
N GLN A 85 -10.86 -2.47 22.46
CA GLN A 85 -11.30 -1.85 23.72
C GLN A 85 -10.18 -1.75 24.77
N ASN A 86 -9.19 -2.64 24.72
CA ASN A 86 -7.96 -2.55 25.49
C ASN A 86 -6.75 -2.64 24.54
N PRO A 87 -6.07 -1.52 24.24
CA PRO A 87 -4.89 -1.51 23.38
C PRO A 87 -3.67 -2.30 23.88
N ALA A 88 -3.65 -2.72 25.16
CA ALA A 88 -2.65 -3.66 25.68
C ALA A 88 -3.00 -5.13 25.40
N LEU A 89 -4.26 -5.44 25.03
CA LEU A 89 -4.77 -6.78 24.74
C LEU A 89 -5.77 -6.77 23.55
N PRO A 90 -5.36 -6.33 22.34
CA PRO A 90 -6.20 -6.39 21.15
C PRO A 90 -6.56 -7.84 20.79
N ARG A 91 -7.75 -8.06 20.23
CA ARG A 91 -8.22 -9.41 19.85
C ARG A 91 -8.84 -9.42 18.47
N ILE A 92 -8.35 -10.25 17.57
CA ILE A 92 -9.07 -10.60 16.33
C ILE A 92 -10.35 -11.34 16.74
N ILE A 93 -11.51 -10.77 16.41
CA ILE A 93 -12.84 -11.32 16.76
C ILE A 93 -13.58 -11.94 15.57
N GLY A 94 -13.13 -11.67 14.34
CA GLY A 94 -13.69 -12.25 13.13
C GLY A 94 -12.93 -11.79 11.88
N PHE A 95 -13.27 -12.37 10.74
CA PHE A 95 -12.73 -11.97 9.45
C PHE A 95 -13.87 -11.87 8.42
N ILE A 96 -14.01 -10.73 7.74
CA ILE A 96 -14.93 -10.58 6.62
C ILE A 96 -14.17 -10.95 5.35
N ARG A 97 -14.53 -12.06 4.71
CA ARG A 97 -14.01 -12.39 3.39
C ARG A 97 -14.60 -11.44 2.37
N ILE A 98 -13.74 -10.73 1.64
CA ILE A 98 -14.09 -9.82 0.54
C ILE A 98 -13.01 -9.99 -0.53
N PRO A 99 -13.18 -10.87 -1.53
CA PRO A 99 -12.19 -11.09 -2.57
C PRO A 99 -11.87 -9.80 -3.35
N GLY A 100 -10.60 -9.57 -3.68
CA GLY A 100 -10.15 -8.36 -4.35
C GLY A 100 -10.18 -7.11 -3.49
N ASN A 101 -10.36 -7.23 -2.17
CA ASN A 101 -10.38 -6.08 -1.27
C ASN A 101 -8.98 -5.48 -1.03
N VAL A 102 -8.92 -4.16 -1.09
CA VAL A 102 -7.75 -3.31 -0.87
C VAL A 102 -8.12 -2.12 0.01
N ASP A 103 -9.29 -1.51 -0.19
CA ASP A 103 -9.73 -0.29 0.47
C ASP A 103 -11.07 -0.46 1.22
N ILE A 104 -11.19 0.26 2.34
CA ILE A 104 -12.42 0.31 3.16
C ILE A 104 -12.66 1.70 3.75
N ALA A 105 -13.92 1.99 4.05
CA ALA A 105 -14.32 3.03 5.00
C ALA A 105 -15.55 2.59 5.81
N VAL A 106 -15.74 3.12 7.03
CA VAL A 106 -16.86 2.76 7.92
C VAL A 106 -17.61 4.00 8.39
N LYS A 107 -18.96 3.92 8.36
CA LYS A 107 -19.87 4.92 8.93
C LYS A 107 -21.09 4.24 9.56
N GLY A 108 -21.36 4.51 10.82
CA GLY A 108 -22.44 3.80 11.54
C GLY A 108 -22.13 2.31 11.63
N ASN A 109 -23.07 1.47 11.20
CA ASN A 109 -22.87 0.02 11.11
C ASN A 109 -22.50 -0.44 9.70
N LEU A 110 -22.10 0.47 8.80
CA LEU A 110 -21.88 0.16 7.39
C LEU A 110 -20.40 0.30 7.03
N LEU A 111 -19.84 -0.80 6.51
CA LEU A 111 -18.53 -0.89 5.92
C LEU A 111 -18.68 -0.83 4.39
N TYR A 112 -18.02 0.13 3.77
CA TYR A 112 -17.93 0.29 2.32
C TYR A 112 -16.58 -0.25 1.89
N ALA A 113 -16.56 -1.23 0.98
CA ALA A 113 -15.35 -1.89 0.53
C ALA A 113 -15.30 -2.00 -0.99
N ASP A 114 -14.10 -2.05 -1.56
CA ASP A 114 -13.91 -2.65 -2.87
C ASP A 114 -14.02 -4.19 -2.81
N ASN A 115 -14.54 -4.77 -3.88
CA ASN A 115 -14.66 -6.22 -4.07
C ASN A 115 -14.31 -6.52 -5.53
N GLY A 116 -13.01 -6.41 -5.84
CA GLY A 116 -12.54 -6.25 -7.21
C GLY A 116 -12.94 -4.87 -7.76
N PRO A 117 -13.57 -4.77 -8.94
CA PRO A 117 -13.97 -3.49 -9.53
C PRO A 117 -15.26 -2.90 -8.92
N ASP A 118 -15.93 -3.63 -8.02
CA ASP A 118 -17.23 -3.24 -7.46
C ASP A 118 -17.08 -2.54 -6.10
N LEU A 119 -17.95 -1.58 -5.80
CA LEU A 119 -18.15 -1.06 -4.44
C LEU A 119 -19.27 -1.86 -3.77
N VAL A 120 -18.98 -2.49 -2.63
CA VAL A 120 -19.98 -3.20 -1.82
C VAL A 120 -20.23 -2.46 -0.51
N THR A 121 -21.50 -2.42 -0.09
CA THR A 121 -21.93 -1.90 1.21
C THR A 121 -22.33 -3.08 2.10
N ILE A 122 -21.69 -3.20 3.25
CA ILE A 122 -21.81 -4.34 4.15
C ILE A 122 -22.26 -3.84 5.53
N ASP A 123 -23.38 -4.36 6.03
CA ASP A 123 -23.78 -4.18 7.42
C ASP A 123 -22.94 -5.07 8.33
N ILE A 124 -22.22 -4.42 9.25
CA ILE A 124 -21.30 -4.99 10.23
C ILE A 124 -21.82 -4.83 11.67
N SER A 125 -23.11 -4.51 11.86
CA SER A 125 -23.77 -4.45 13.18
C SER A 125 -23.61 -5.74 13.99
N ASN A 126 -23.57 -6.89 13.30
CA ASN A 126 -23.10 -8.15 13.84
C ASN A 126 -21.87 -8.64 13.04
N PRO A 127 -20.64 -8.51 13.57
CA PRO A 127 -19.42 -8.92 12.86
C PRO A 127 -19.36 -10.44 12.55
N ALA A 128 -20.08 -11.26 13.33
CA ALA A 128 -20.15 -12.71 13.12
C ALA A 128 -21.15 -13.12 12.03
N ALA A 129 -22.00 -12.20 11.56
CA ALA A 129 -23.01 -12.47 10.53
C ALA A 129 -23.31 -11.20 9.70
N VAL A 130 -22.32 -10.74 8.94
CA VAL A 130 -22.46 -9.54 8.10
C VAL A 130 -23.46 -9.74 6.96
N GLN A 131 -24.04 -8.64 6.47
CA GLN A 131 -25.01 -8.66 5.35
C GLN A 131 -24.63 -7.66 4.26
N VAL A 132 -24.60 -8.09 3.00
CA VAL A 132 -24.44 -7.18 1.86
C VAL A 132 -25.75 -6.44 1.63
N GLN A 133 -25.72 -5.11 1.80
CA GLN A 133 -26.88 -4.22 1.62
C GLN A 133 -27.02 -3.76 0.17
N SER A 134 -25.90 -3.50 -0.51
CA SER A 134 -25.88 -3.10 -1.92
C SER A 134 -24.53 -3.33 -2.59
N ARG A 135 -24.53 -3.28 -3.93
CA ARG A 135 -23.36 -3.34 -4.79
C ARG A 135 -23.51 -2.32 -5.90
N VAL A 136 -22.51 -1.46 -6.09
CA VAL A 136 -22.33 -0.68 -7.32
C VAL A 136 -21.30 -1.43 -8.16
N ARG A 137 -21.78 -2.12 -9.20
CA ARG A 137 -20.92 -2.83 -10.15
C ARG A 137 -20.01 -1.84 -10.88
N ASP A 138 -18.78 -2.25 -11.14
CA ASP A 138 -17.79 -1.51 -11.94
C ASP A 138 -17.66 -0.04 -11.46
N ALA A 139 -17.69 0.13 -10.13
CA ALA A 139 -17.47 1.39 -9.44
C ALA A 139 -16.04 1.92 -9.69
N PHE A 140 -15.10 0.99 -9.84
CA PHE A 140 -13.68 1.19 -10.03
C PHE A 140 -13.21 0.52 -11.34
N ARG A 141 -11.99 0.87 -11.76
CA ARG A 141 -11.28 0.10 -12.81
C ARG A 141 -10.94 -1.31 -12.32
N GLU A 142 -10.56 -2.19 -13.25
CA GLU A 142 -9.96 -3.48 -12.90
C GLU A 142 -8.78 -3.31 -11.93
N LEU A 143 -8.74 -4.19 -10.92
CA LEU A 143 -7.74 -4.23 -9.86
C LEU A 143 -6.31 -4.35 -10.43
N PRO A 144 -5.46 -3.31 -10.33
CA PRO A 144 -4.14 -3.32 -10.93
C PRO A 144 -3.20 -4.34 -10.29
N MET A 145 -2.22 -4.79 -11.08
CA MET A 145 -1.08 -5.56 -10.59
C MET A 145 -0.31 -4.72 -9.57
N SER A 146 0.10 -5.34 -8.45
CA SER A 146 0.75 -4.66 -7.32
C SER A 146 2.10 -4.02 -7.65
N GLU A 147 2.80 -4.59 -8.63
CA GLU A 147 4.13 -4.22 -9.08
C GLU A 147 4.20 -4.50 -10.59
N MET A 148 4.82 -3.63 -11.38
CA MET A 148 4.96 -3.89 -12.82
C MET A 148 6.05 -4.95 -13.07
N ALA A 149 5.63 -6.20 -13.24
CA ALA A 149 6.50 -7.34 -13.57
C ALA A 149 6.06 -8.02 -14.87
N GLY A 150 6.77 -9.08 -15.27
CA GLY A 150 6.34 -9.91 -16.40
C GLY A 150 5.04 -10.65 -16.11
N MET A 151 4.34 -11.02 -17.17
CA MET A 151 3.12 -11.84 -17.12
C MET A 151 3.30 -12.98 -18.13
N PRO A 152 3.07 -14.25 -17.76
CA PRO A 152 3.01 -15.35 -18.71
C PRO A 152 1.90 -15.12 -19.75
N SER A 153 2.07 -15.63 -20.97
CA SER A 153 1.10 -15.39 -22.06
C SER A 153 -0.28 -15.97 -21.74
N GLU A 154 -0.33 -17.12 -21.07
CA GLU A 154 -1.54 -17.77 -20.56
C GLU A 154 -2.32 -16.92 -19.52
N CYS A 155 -1.67 -15.90 -18.94
CA CYS A 155 -2.26 -15.00 -17.94
C CYS A 155 -2.71 -13.65 -18.51
N PHE A 156 -2.48 -13.41 -19.81
CA PHE A 156 -2.89 -12.18 -20.51
C PHE A 156 -4.43 -12.00 -20.53
N PRO A 157 -4.95 -10.76 -20.60
CA PRO A 157 -6.39 -10.48 -20.59
C PRO A 157 -7.20 -11.22 -21.64
N GLU A 158 -6.65 -11.46 -22.83
CA GLU A 158 -7.33 -12.10 -23.96
C GLU A 158 -7.55 -13.61 -23.74
N ASN A 159 -6.79 -14.22 -22.83
CA ASN A 159 -6.85 -15.64 -22.50
C ASN A 159 -7.72 -15.94 -21.27
N ARG A 160 -8.35 -14.92 -20.67
CA ARG A 160 -9.21 -15.09 -19.48
C ARG A 160 -10.57 -15.70 -19.85
N PRO A 161 -11.19 -16.51 -18.99
CA PRO A 161 -12.58 -16.94 -19.18
C PRO A 161 -13.55 -15.77 -19.28
N ALA A 162 -14.65 -15.94 -20.03
CA ALA A 162 -15.75 -14.99 -20.02
C ALA A 162 -16.29 -14.77 -18.58
N ASN A 163 -16.69 -13.55 -18.26
CA ASN A 163 -17.14 -13.12 -16.93
C ASN A 163 -16.10 -13.24 -15.79
N ALA A 164 -14.83 -13.54 -16.10
CA ALA A 164 -13.77 -13.52 -15.10
C ALA A 164 -13.49 -12.09 -14.59
N VAL A 165 -13.40 -11.95 -13.28
CA VAL A 165 -13.04 -10.72 -12.58
C VAL A 165 -11.70 -10.93 -11.88
N VAL A 166 -10.79 -9.96 -11.99
CA VAL A 166 -9.54 -9.97 -11.22
C VAL A 166 -9.83 -9.63 -9.76
N VAL A 167 -9.62 -10.60 -8.88
CA VAL A 167 -9.79 -10.49 -7.42
C VAL A 167 -8.47 -10.55 -6.66
N GLY A 168 -7.34 -10.49 -7.37
CA GLY A 168 -6.01 -10.48 -6.78
C GLY A 168 -4.92 -10.78 -7.81
N TRP A 169 -3.68 -10.85 -7.36
CA TRP A 169 -2.52 -11.16 -8.20
C TRP A 169 -1.60 -12.12 -7.43
N GLN A 170 -1.29 -13.26 -8.05
CA GLN A 170 -0.40 -14.27 -7.49
C GLN A 170 0.95 -14.26 -8.20
N LYS A 171 2.03 -14.37 -7.42
CA LYS A 171 3.41 -14.35 -7.91
C LYS A 171 3.75 -15.70 -8.57
N VAL A 172 4.37 -15.66 -9.75
CA VAL A 172 4.74 -16.83 -10.55
C VAL A 172 6.18 -16.75 -11.03
N LYS A 173 6.79 -17.88 -11.38
CA LYS A 173 8.14 -17.96 -11.96
C LYS A 173 8.02 -18.11 -13.48
N ILE A 174 8.52 -17.14 -14.23
CA ILE A 174 8.51 -17.16 -15.69
C ILE A 174 9.84 -17.73 -16.19
N PRO A 175 9.85 -18.84 -16.96
CA PRO A 175 11.07 -19.37 -17.56
C PRO A 175 11.58 -18.45 -18.68
N TYR A 176 12.90 -18.30 -18.77
CA TYR A 176 13.55 -17.67 -19.91
C TYR A 176 14.85 -18.39 -20.26
N THR A 177 15.19 -18.37 -21.55
CA THR A 177 16.38 -19.03 -22.07
C THR A 177 17.59 -18.09 -21.99
N ILE A 178 18.58 -18.45 -21.18
CA ILE A 178 19.90 -17.80 -21.24
C ILE A 178 20.66 -18.40 -22.42
N ASN A 179 20.66 -17.68 -23.54
CA ASN A 179 21.59 -17.95 -24.63
C ASN A 179 22.96 -17.35 -24.26
N PRO A 180 24.03 -18.15 -24.13
CA PRO A 180 25.34 -17.64 -23.76
C PRO A 180 25.97 -16.87 -24.92
N ARG A 181 25.78 -15.54 -24.90
CA ARG A 181 26.56 -14.62 -25.73
C ARG A 181 27.83 -14.20 -24.98
N PRO A 182 28.99 -14.05 -25.66
CA PRO A 182 30.17 -13.51 -25.00
C PRO A 182 29.93 -12.04 -24.62
N GLY A 183 29.96 -11.73 -23.32
CA GLY A 183 30.20 -10.37 -22.84
C GLY A 183 29.00 -9.42 -22.70
N THR A 184 27.95 -9.81 -21.95
CA THR A 184 27.09 -8.82 -21.27
C THR A 184 26.79 -9.25 -19.83
N TRP A 185 27.46 -8.62 -18.87
CA TRP A 185 27.20 -8.80 -17.44
C TRP A 185 26.02 -7.92 -17.00
N TRP A 186 24.88 -8.53 -16.68
CA TRP A 186 23.83 -7.93 -15.86
C TRP A 186 23.15 -9.03 -15.03
N GLY A 187 23.26 -8.94 -13.70
CA GLY A 187 22.78 -9.99 -12.79
C GLY A 187 23.52 -10.03 -11.46
N GLY A 188 23.41 -8.97 -10.65
CA GLY A 188 23.67 -9.07 -9.21
C GLY A 188 22.47 -9.71 -8.51
N PRO A 189 22.64 -10.35 -7.33
CA PRO A 189 21.52 -10.90 -6.58
C PRO A 189 20.70 -9.77 -5.96
N ASP A 190 19.51 -9.50 -6.50
CA ASP A 190 18.56 -8.54 -5.92
C ASP A 190 17.60 -9.30 -4.99
N ASP A 191 18.12 -9.73 -3.84
CA ASP A 191 17.30 -10.25 -2.75
C ASP A 191 16.72 -9.05 -1.99
N ARG A 192 15.59 -8.56 -2.49
CA ARG A 192 14.90 -7.38 -1.96
C ARG A 192 13.43 -7.66 -1.73
N LEU A 193 13.09 -7.79 -0.45
CA LEU A 193 11.72 -7.69 0.05
C LEU A 193 11.13 -6.32 -0.36
N THR A 194 10.24 -6.33 -1.34
CA THR A 194 9.54 -5.14 -1.82
C THR A 194 8.20 -4.97 -1.10
N PHE A 195 8.08 -3.89 -0.32
CA PHE A 195 6.84 -3.47 0.30
C PHE A 195 6.37 -2.18 -0.37
N ASN A 196 5.29 -2.25 -1.16
CA ASN A 196 4.74 -1.10 -1.85
C ASN A 196 3.50 -0.56 -1.10
N THR A 197 3.59 0.69 -0.66
CA THR A 197 2.71 1.32 0.32
C THR A 197 1.61 2.15 -0.34
N THR A 198 0.39 2.04 0.17
CA THR A 198 -0.81 2.83 -0.22
C THR A 198 -0.96 4.08 0.72
N ALA A 199 -1.94 5.02 0.60
CA ALA A 199 -2.12 6.11 1.63
C ALA A 199 -3.53 6.70 2.07
N THR A 200 -3.80 6.96 3.39
CA THR A 200 -5.09 7.34 4.13
C THR A 200 -5.01 8.64 4.97
N ALA A 201 -6.05 8.89 5.82
CA ALA A 201 -6.27 10.10 6.59
C ALA A 201 -7.35 10.10 7.69
N SER A 202 -7.47 11.26 8.38
CA SER A 202 -8.54 11.56 9.35
C SER A 202 -9.03 13.02 9.38
N ALA A 203 -10.36 13.17 9.47
CA ALA A 203 -11.04 14.33 10.06
C ALA A 203 -11.94 13.85 11.23
N PRO A 204 -12.22 14.68 12.26
CA PRO A 204 -13.08 14.30 13.37
C PRO A 204 -14.56 14.29 12.95
N GLY A 205 -15.24 13.16 13.17
CA GLY A 205 -16.65 12.98 12.82
C GLY A 205 -17.18 11.59 13.22
N THR A 206 -18.45 11.32 12.95
CA THR A 206 -19.14 10.04 13.26
C THR A 206 -18.79 8.91 12.26
N THR A 207 -17.54 8.88 11.82
CA THR A 207 -16.98 8.09 10.72
C THR A 207 -15.58 7.60 11.12
N GLY A 208 -15.12 6.49 10.57
CA GLY A 208 -13.81 5.96 10.95
C GLY A 208 -12.62 6.78 10.43
N LYS A 209 -11.51 6.64 11.16
CA LYS A 209 -10.19 7.19 10.87
C LYS A 209 -9.38 6.13 10.13
N GLY A 210 -8.99 6.42 8.89
CA GLY A 210 -7.96 5.62 8.26
C GLY A 210 -6.58 5.97 8.82
N GLY A 211 -5.58 5.10 8.61
CA GLY A 211 -4.18 5.43 8.89
C GLY A 211 -3.62 6.47 7.93
N SER A 212 -2.53 6.10 7.31
CA SER A 212 -1.93 6.80 6.18
C SER A 212 -1.63 5.81 5.04
N LEU A 213 -2.47 4.75 4.86
CA LEU A 213 -2.56 3.68 3.80
C LEU A 213 -3.78 3.63 2.79
N ALA A 214 -4.96 4.29 2.91
CA ALA A 214 -6.23 4.07 2.15
C ALA A 214 -6.85 5.20 1.27
N ARG A 215 -7.41 4.80 0.12
CA ARG A 215 -7.97 5.60 -0.99
C ARG A 215 -9.47 5.92 -0.84
N PHE A 216 -10.08 5.52 0.28
CA PHE A 216 -11.46 5.82 0.61
C PHE A 216 -11.50 6.80 1.79
N ALA A 217 -12.29 7.88 1.67
CA ALA A 217 -12.51 8.85 2.72
C ALA A 217 -14.00 9.20 2.80
N ILE A 218 -14.56 9.28 4.01
CA ILE A 218 -15.94 9.77 4.20
C ILE A 218 -15.89 11.18 4.77
N LEU A 219 -16.59 12.09 4.12
CA LEU A 219 -16.78 13.46 4.59
C LEU A 219 -18.29 13.79 4.55
N GLY A 220 -18.86 14.05 5.72
CA GLY A 220 -20.30 14.29 5.90
C GLY A 220 -21.18 13.12 5.44
N GLN A 221 -21.95 13.32 4.37
CA GLN A 221 -22.78 12.29 3.72
C GLN A 221 -22.25 11.88 2.33
N THR A 222 -20.94 11.87 2.14
CA THR A 222 -20.33 11.41 0.88
C THR A 222 -19.10 10.56 1.15
N LEU A 223 -19.04 9.40 0.51
CA LEU A 223 -17.83 8.58 0.38
C LEU A 223 -17.09 9.08 -0.87
N TYR A 224 -15.83 9.47 -0.71
CA TYR A 224 -14.93 9.80 -1.79
C TYR A 224 -13.95 8.66 -1.97
N THR A 225 -13.83 8.17 -3.20
CA THR A 225 -12.86 7.14 -3.56
C THR A 225 -11.91 7.70 -4.60
N VAL A 226 -10.63 7.34 -4.52
CA VAL A 226 -9.65 7.64 -5.58
C VAL A 226 -9.08 6.37 -6.20
N ASP A 227 -8.90 6.40 -7.51
CA ASP A 227 -8.02 5.47 -8.23
C ASP A 227 -6.88 6.26 -8.88
N GLU A 228 -5.90 5.57 -9.48
CA GLU A 228 -4.74 6.22 -10.13
C GLU A 228 -5.11 7.28 -11.19
N GLN A 229 -6.36 7.35 -11.64
CA GLN A 229 -6.79 8.24 -12.72
C GLN A 229 -7.96 9.14 -12.32
N SER A 230 -8.46 9.09 -11.08
CA SER A 230 -9.71 9.78 -10.74
C SER A 230 -10.03 9.98 -9.27
N LEU A 231 -10.92 10.94 -9.04
CA LEU A 231 -11.72 11.09 -7.83
C LEU A 231 -13.19 10.79 -8.17
N ARG A 232 -13.89 10.00 -7.36
CA ARG A 232 -15.31 9.72 -7.52
C ARG A 232 -16.05 9.87 -6.18
N PRO A 233 -17.03 10.79 -6.05
CA PRO A 233 -17.93 10.84 -4.91
C PRO A 233 -19.05 9.83 -5.05
N PHE A 234 -19.54 9.31 -3.93
CA PHE A 234 -20.74 8.48 -3.79
C PHE A 234 -21.59 9.08 -2.68
N SER A 235 -22.82 9.49 -3.00
CA SER A 235 -23.77 10.02 -2.02
C SER A 235 -24.20 8.93 -1.04
N LEU A 236 -24.09 9.24 0.26
CA LEU A 236 -24.54 8.39 1.37
C LEU A 236 -25.88 8.89 1.95
N GLY A 237 -26.68 9.59 1.15
CA GLY A 237 -28.03 10.04 1.55
C GLY A 237 -28.99 8.87 1.82
N ASN A 238 -28.86 7.78 1.06
CA ASN A 238 -29.23 6.44 1.51
C ASN A 238 -27.93 5.66 1.75
N PRO A 239 -27.44 5.54 3.00
CA PRO A 239 -26.12 4.96 3.25
C PRO A 239 -26.07 3.45 2.94
N ASN A 240 -27.21 2.75 2.96
CA ASN A 240 -27.27 1.34 2.54
C ASN A 240 -27.08 1.14 1.04
N GLN A 241 -27.29 2.20 0.23
CA GLN A 241 -27.23 2.16 -1.22
C GLN A 241 -26.51 3.43 -1.76
N PRO A 242 -25.16 3.48 -1.71
CA PRO A 242 -24.39 4.62 -2.18
C PRO A 242 -24.67 4.94 -3.65
N ALA A 243 -25.12 6.15 -3.93
CA ALA A 243 -25.40 6.59 -5.29
C ALA A 243 -24.14 7.21 -5.92
N PRO A 244 -23.61 6.68 -7.04
CA PRO A 244 -22.39 7.21 -7.66
C PRO A 244 -22.61 8.60 -8.26
N GLY A 245 -21.72 9.53 -7.92
CA GLY A 245 -21.60 10.82 -8.57
C GLY A 245 -20.63 10.80 -9.77
N THR A 246 -20.37 11.99 -10.30
CA THR A 246 -19.50 12.22 -11.46
C THR A 246 -18.05 11.77 -11.19
N LYS A 247 -17.50 10.92 -12.06
CA LYS A 247 -16.07 10.57 -12.04
C LYS A 247 -15.25 11.74 -12.57
N ILE A 248 -14.41 12.32 -11.72
CA ILE A 248 -13.50 13.43 -12.06
C ILE A 248 -12.17 12.81 -12.47
N GLN A 249 -11.77 12.98 -13.73
CA GLN A 249 -10.50 12.46 -14.22
C GLN A 249 -9.34 13.34 -13.77
N LEU A 250 -8.27 12.70 -13.30
CA LEU A 250 -7.05 13.30 -12.78
C LEU A 250 -5.87 12.93 -13.69
N GLN A 251 -4.87 13.81 -13.76
CA GLN A 251 -3.77 13.69 -14.72
C GLN A 251 -2.58 12.89 -14.17
N PHE A 252 -2.51 12.72 -12.85
CA PHE A 252 -1.36 12.11 -12.17
C PHE A 252 -1.85 11.07 -11.15
N GLY A 253 -1.10 9.96 -11.07
CA GLY A 253 -1.40 8.78 -10.27
C GLY A 253 -1.75 9.10 -8.82
N VAL A 254 -3.04 9.11 -8.47
CA VAL A 254 -3.46 9.29 -7.07
C VAL A 254 -3.19 8.02 -6.29
N GLU A 255 -2.44 8.17 -5.21
CA GLU A 255 -2.13 7.08 -4.30
C GLU A 255 -3.01 7.14 -3.03
N THR A 256 -3.52 8.35 -2.70
CA THR A 256 -3.95 8.72 -1.34
C THR A 256 -5.11 9.72 -1.32
N ILE A 257 -5.90 9.75 -0.23
CA ILE A 257 -6.91 10.80 0.02
C ILE A 257 -6.96 11.20 1.50
N PHE A 258 -6.90 12.51 1.77
CA PHE A 258 -7.01 13.08 3.11
C PHE A 258 -8.13 14.11 3.24
N PRO A 259 -9.24 13.84 3.96
CA PRO A 259 -10.21 14.87 4.30
C PRO A 259 -9.74 15.70 5.50
N LYS A 260 -9.85 17.03 5.40
CA LYS A 260 -9.75 17.96 6.54
C LYS A 260 -10.76 19.08 6.31
N ASP A 261 -11.56 19.39 7.31
CA ASP A 261 -12.66 20.35 7.21
C ASP A 261 -13.57 20.03 6.01
N HIS A 262 -13.70 20.94 5.03
CA HIS A 262 -14.42 20.70 3.78
C HIS A 262 -13.50 20.43 2.58
N TYR A 263 -12.21 20.15 2.80
CA TYR A 263 -11.22 19.89 1.75
C TYR A 263 -10.84 18.41 1.67
N LEU A 264 -10.39 18.00 0.49
CA LEU A 264 -9.75 16.72 0.20
C LEU A 264 -8.36 16.97 -0.38
N PHE A 265 -7.33 16.41 0.25
CA PHE A 265 -5.94 16.49 -0.19
C PHE A 265 -5.57 15.13 -0.79
N LEU A 266 -5.24 15.08 -2.08
CA LEU A 266 -4.95 13.82 -2.77
C LEU A 266 -3.46 13.75 -3.06
N GLY A 267 -2.75 12.84 -2.38
CA GLY A 267 -1.34 12.56 -2.67
C GLY A 267 -1.20 11.82 -3.99
N THR A 268 -0.27 12.27 -4.83
CA THR A 268 0.06 11.66 -6.12
C THR A 268 1.57 11.62 -6.28
N GLN A 269 2.05 10.73 -7.14
CA GLN A 269 3.48 10.56 -7.39
C GLN A 269 4.24 11.80 -7.92
N ARG A 270 3.57 12.92 -8.18
CA ARG A 270 4.16 14.14 -8.75
C ARG A 270 3.70 15.42 -8.05
N GLY A 271 2.86 15.32 -7.04
CA GLY A 271 2.23 16.46 -6.39
C GLY A 271 1.02 16.10 -5.54
N MET A 272 0.50 17.09 -4.82
CA MET A 272 -0.72 16.99 -4.04
C MET A 272 -1.83 17.82 -4.71
N TYR A 273 -2.95 17.19 -5.05
CA TYR A 273 -4.17 17.94 -5.39
C TYR A 273 -4.84 18.46 -4.10
N ILE A 274 -5.41 19.66 -4.17
CA ILE A 274 -6.32 20.18 -3.14
C ILE A 274 -7.68 20.39 -3.80
N PHE A 275 -8.71 19.70 -3.30
CA PHE A 275 -10.11 19.82 -3.73
C PHE A 275 -10.96 20.43 -2.62
N ASP A 276 -11.75 21.43 -2.96
CA ASP A 276 -12.86 21.93 -2.14
C ASP A 276 -14.07 21.02 -2.36
N ALA A 277 -14.54 20.40 -1.28
CA ALA A 277 -15.65 19.46 -1.24
C ALA A 277 -16.89 20.04 -0.50
N ALA A 278 -16.98 21.37 -0.35
CA ALA A 278 -18.16 22.04 0.22
C ALA A 278 -19.45 21.79 -0.56
N THR A 279 -19.35 21.43 -1.85
CA THR A 279 -20.45 20.84 -2.64
C THR A 279 -20.17 19.34 -2.85
N PRO A 280 -20.73 18.43 -2.02
CA PRO A 280 -20.12 17.09 -1.87
C PRO A 280 -20.16 16.19 -3.11
N GLN A 281 -21.15 16.38 -3.99
CA GLN A 281 -21.28 15.61 -5.23
C GLN A 281 -20.57 16.27 -6.43
N SER A 282 -19.88 17.40 -6.22
CA SER A 282 -19.15 18.13 -7.25
C SER A 282 -17.94 18.86 -6.64
N PRO A 283 -16.96 18.12 -6.06
CA PRO A 283 -15.78 18.74 -5.48
C PRO A 283 -14.95 19.43 -6.58
N ARG A 284 -14.43 20.63 -6.27
CA ARG A 284 -13.71 21.50 -7.22
C ARG A 284 -12.23 21.54 -6.88
N GLN A 285 -11.36 21.31 -7.86
CA GLN A 285 -9.93 21.51 -7.66
C GLN A 285 -9.62 22.99 -7.35
N VAL A 286 -8.91 23.23 -6.25
CA VAL A 286 -8.48 24.56 -5.79
C VAL A 286 -7.02 24.80 -6.15
N ALA A 287 -6.17 23.78 -6.00
CA ALA A 287 -4.76 23.84 -6.33
C ALA A 287 -4.20 22.47 -6.72
N TYR A 288 -2.98 22.51 -7.25
CA TYR A 288 -2.08 21.35 -7.36
C TYR A 288 -0.68 21.80 -6.93
N TYR A 289 -0.21 21.28 -5.80
CA TYR A 289 1.16 21.52 -5.33
C TYR A 289 2.08 20.49 -6.00
N GLN A 290 2.96 20.92 -6.90
CA GLN A 290 3.89 20.01 -7.58
C GLN A 290 5.18 19.85 -6.78
N HIS A 291 5.65 18.61 -6.63
CA HIS A 291 6.98 18.28 -6.09
C HIS A 291 7.75 17.36 -7.04
N VAL A 292 8.93 16.88 -6.61
CA VAL A 292 9.68 15.84 -7.33
C VAL A 292 8.89 14.54 -7.41
N VAL A 293 9.20 13.68 -8.38
CA VAL A 293 8.50 12.39 -8.50
C VAL A 293 8.88 11.49 -7.31
N SER A 294 7.90 11.04 -6.54
CA SER A 294 8.03 10.32 -5.27
C SER A 294 6.78 9.44 -5.01
N CYS A 295 6.65 8.79 -3.85
CA CYS A 295 5.41 8.13 -3.41
C CYS A 295 4.95 8.76 -2.08
N ASP A 296 3.75 9.33 -2.07
CA ASP A 296 3.52 10.59 -1.35
C ASP A 296 2.22 10.63 -0.51
N PRO A 297 2.20 9.98 0.67
CA PRO A 297 1.20 10.21 1.71
C PRO A 297 1.19 11.67 2.16
N VAL A 298 0.00 12.21 2.40
CA VAL A 298 -0.18 13.52 3.04
C VAL A 298 -1.07 13.39 4.27
N VAL A 299 -0.68 14.06 5.36
CA VAL A 299 -1.59 14.36 6.46
C VAL A 299 -1.66 15.85 6.73
N VAL A 300 -2.84 16.35 7.08
CA VAL A 300 -3.07 17.79 7.30
C VAL A 300 -3.46 18.05 8.74
N ASP A 301 -2.69 18.88 9.42
CA ASP A 301 -3.15 19.53 10.62
C ASP A 301 -3.19 21.06 10.50
N ASN A 302 -4.39 21.59 10.72
CA ASN A 302 -4.72 23.01 10.68
C ASN A 302 -4.13 23.73 9.46
N ARG A 303 -3.04 24.46 9.65
CA ARG A 303 -2.36 25.27 8.63
C ARG A 303 -1.37 24.47 7.76
N TYR A 304 -0.92 23.31 8.20
CA TYR A 304 0.20 22.61 7.56
C TYR A 304 -0.20 21.24 7.02
N ALA A 305 0.20 20.97 5.77
CA ALA A 305 0.29 19.62 5.25
C ALA A 305 1.68 19.06 5.52
N TYR A 306 1.75 17.82 5.98
CA TYR A 306 2.97 17.04 6.10
C TYR A 306 2.95 16.01 4.99
N VAL A 307 4.00 15.98 4.18
CA VAL A 307 4.11 15.08 3.02
C VAL A 307 5.41 14.31 3.12
N THR A 308 5.34 12.99 3.24
CA THR A 308 6.52 12.14 3.07
C THR A 308 6.77 11.95 1.58
N LEU A 309 8.03 12.09 1.15
CA LEU A 309 8.45 11.87 -0.23
C LEU A 309 9.47 10.73 -0.25
N ARG A 310 9.12 9.61 -0.88
CA ARG A 310 9.97 8.42 -1.01
C ARG A 310 10.41 8.20 -2.45
N ASN A 311 11.68 7.84 -2.65
CA ASN A 311 12.22 7.37 -3.92
C ASN A 311 12.11 5.85 -4.10
N GLY A 312 12.43 5.37 -5.30
CA GLY A 312 12.48 3.94 -5.61
C GLY A 312 11.97 3.63 -7.02
N ARG A 313 12.05 2.36 -7.43
CA ARG A 313 11.74 1.94 -8.81
C ARG A 313 10.35 2.39 -9.30
N ASN A 314 9.36 2.38 -8.40
CA ASN A 314 7.98 2.79 -8.67
C ASN A 314 7.65 4.21 -8.18
N CYS A 315 8.62 4.90 -7.54
CA CYS A 315 8.47 6.18 -6.86
C CYS A 315 9.51 7.22 -7.35
N GLY A 316 10.03 7.07 -8.57
CA GLY A 316 11.02 7.99 -9.13
C GLY A 316 12.36 8.07 -8.37
N GLY A 317 13.15 9.10 -8.73
CA GLY A 317 14.53 9.31 -8.27
C GLY A 317 14.71 10.52 -7.34
N GLY A 318 13.67 10.91 -6.60
CA GLY A 318 13.74 12.03 -5.64
C GLY A 318 14.69 11.78 -4.46
N SER A 319 14.84 12.80 -3.61
CA SER A 319 15.46 12.64 -2.28
C SER A 319 14.41 12.18 -1.27
N ASN A 320 14.78 11.24 -0.40
CA ASN A 320 13.93 10.81 0.71
C ASN A 320 13.82 11.93 1.75
N GLN A 321 12.61 12.46 1.95
CA GLN A 321 12.40 13.64 2.79
C GLN A 321 10.96 13.76 3.30
N LEU A 322 10.78 14.51 4.39
CA LEU A 322 9.49 15.01 4.86
C LEU A 322 9.39 16.50 4.50
N GLN A 323 8.35 16.89 3.80
CA GLN A 323 8.03 18.29 3.52
C GLN A 323 6.92 18.80 4.45
N VAL A 324 7.05 20.05 4.90
CA VAL A 324 6.01 20.81 5.57
C VAL A 324 5.52 21.88 4.60
N ILE A 325 4.24 21.83 4.24
CA ILE A 325 3.59 22.72 3.27
C ILE A 325 2.66 23.68 4.00
N ASP A 326 2.85 24.99 3.81
CA ASP A 326 2.00 26.04 4.36
C ASP A 326 0.74 26.20 3.49
N LEU A 327 -0.42 25.93 4.09
CA LEU A 327 -1.76 25.99 3.48
C LEU A 327 -2.50 27.30 3.78
N ASN A 328 -1.83 28.34 4.31
CA ASN A 328 -2.44 29.65 4.59
C ASN A 328 -3.15 30.27 3.36
N ASN A 329 -2.78 29.86 2.15
CA ASN A 329 -3.61 30.05 0.96
C ASN A 329 -3.79 28.69 0.24
N MET A 330 -4.98 28.08 0.36
CA MET A 330 -5.32 26.80 -0.29
C MET A 330 -5.17 26.81 -1.82
N SER A 331 -5.25 27.99 -2.47
CA SER A 331 -5.03 28.13 -3.92
C SER A 331 -3.55 28.26 -4.32
N GLN A 332 -2.68 28.53 -3.35
CA GLN A 332 -1.23 28.71 -3.54
C GLN A 332 -0.45 28.08 -2.36
N PRO A 333 -0.58 26.75 -2.15
CA PRO A 333 0.21 26.03 -1.15
C PRO A 333 1.71 26.16 -1.45
N ARG A 334 2.53 26.33 -0.42
CA ARG A 334 3.98 26.56 -0.57
C ARG A 334 4.80 25.69 0.38
N LEU A 335 5.96 25.24 -0.09
CA LEU A 335 6.95 24.59 0.78
C LEU A 335 7.39 25.57 1.88
N ALA A 336 7.25 25.16 3.14
CA ALA A 336 7.66 25.93 4.30
C ALA A 336 8.96 25.39 4.91
N GLN A 337 9.14 24.06 4.92
CA GLN A 337 10.35 23.42 5.43
C GLN A 337 10.53 22.01 4.85
N THR A 338 11.78 21.52 4.80
CA THR A 338 12.12 20.15 4.40
C THR A 338 13.03 19.50 5.44
N TYR A 339 12.80 18.22 5.73
CA TYR A 339 13.61 17.39 6.62
C TYR A 339 14.09 16.14 5.87
N PRO A 340 15.40 15.78 5.91
CA PRO A 340 15.88 14.54 5.30
C PRO A 340 15.34 13.31 6.03
N MET A 341 15.03 12.25 5.27
CA MET A 341 14.54 10.96 5.77
C MET A 341 15.33 9.81 5.11
N SER A 342 15.28 8.61 5.68
CA SER A 342 16.01 7.44 5.14
C SER A 342 15.28 6.77 3.97
N GLY A 343 13.95 6.71 4.04
CA GLY A 343 13.05 6.08 3.08
C GLY A 343 11.62 6.11 3.62
N PRO A 344 10.99 7.30 3.71
CA PRO A 344 9.78 7.49 4.49
C PRO A 344 8.58 6.80 3.83
N GLN A 345 7.63 6.38 4.65
CA GLN A 345 6.45 5.62 4.27
C GLN A 345 5.23 6.39 4.79
N GLY A 346 4.34 5.75 5.57
CA GLY A 346 3.24 6.43 6.22
C GLY A 346 3.66 7.51 7.24
N LEU A 347 2.70 8.37 7.59
CA LEU A 347 2.81 9.38 8.63
C LEU A 347 1.43 9.67 9.24
N GLY A 348 1.37 9.96 10.53
CA GLY A 348 0.11 10.24 11.23
C GLY A 348 0.25 11.45 12.14
N VAL A 349 -0.79 12.27 12.22
CA VAL A 349 -0.82 13.45 13.11
C VAL A 349 -2.00 13.35 14.08
N ASP A 350 -1.74 13.69 15.34
CA ASP A 350 -2.75 13.96 16.36
C ASP A 350 -2.26 15.05 17.31
N GLY A 351 -3.05 16.11 17.46
CA GLY A 351 -2.63 17.35 18.14
C GLY A 351 -1.26 17.85 17.66
N ASN A 352 -0.36 18.09 18.62
CA ASN A 352 0.99 18.60 18.37
C ASN A 352 2.03 17.48 18.08
N GLN A 353 1.61 16.24 17.79
CA GLN A 353 2.51 15.12 17.51
C GLN A 353 2.34 14.59 16.09
N LEU A 354 3.46 14.55 15.35
CA LEU A 354 3.58 13.93 14.03
C LEU A 354 4.46 12.68 14.14
N PHE A 355 3.89 11.54 13.78
CA PHE A 355 4.54 10.24 13.68
C PHE A 355 4.92 9.99 12.23
N VAL A 356 6.15 9.58 11.95
CA VAL A 356 6.62 9.27 10.58
C VAL A 356 7.25 7.88 10.56
N CYS A 357 6.67 6.98 9.77
CA CYS A 357 7.24 5.69 9.46
C CYS A 357 8.41 5.90 8.48
N ASP A 358 9.64 5.63 8.89
CA ASP A 358 10.83 5.72 8.05
C ASP A 358 11.42 4.32 7.82
N SER A 359 12.25 4.14 6.79
CA SER A 359 12.84 2.82 6.46
C SER A 359 13.85 2.31 7.50
N ASP A 360 14.28 3.17 8.43
CA ASP A 360 15.15 2.85 9.55
C ASP A 360 14.43 2.85 10.91
N GLY A 361 13.20 3.38 11.00
CA GLY A 361 12.43 3.40 12.24
C GLY A 361 11.21 4.34 12.24
N LEU A 362 10.46 4.32 13.34
CA LEU A 362 9.40 5.28 13.63
C LEU A 362 10.01 6.54 14.25
N ARG A 363 9.79 7.71 13.64
CA ARG A 363 10.16 9.04 14.17
C ARG A 363 8.94 9.72 14.79
N VAL A 364 9.16 10.47 15.86
CA VAL A 364 8.13 11.32 16.49
C VAL A 364 8.62 12.77 16.52
N PHE A 365 7.81 13.69 15.99
CA PHE A 365 8.08 15.11 15.90
C PHE A 365 7.04 15.93 16.68
N ASP A 366 7.49 16.97 17.35
CA ASP A 366 6.66 18.07 17.85
C ASP A 366 6.31 19.02 16.70
N THR A 367 5.02 19.29 16.51
CA THR A 367 4.50 20.24 15.51
C THR A 367 4.05 21.58 16.12
N SER A 368 4.16 21.77 17.43
CA SER A 368 3.66 22.98 18.13
C SER A 368 4.33 24.29 17.67
N GLN A 369 5.52 24.21 17.07
CA GLN A 369 6.26 25.35 16.48
C GLN A 369 6.35 25.27 14.94
N ALA A 370 5.41 24.55 14.29
CA ALA A 370 5.38 24.39 12.84
C ALA A 370 5.43 25.75 12.10
N PRO A 371 6.28 25.88 11.06
CA PRO A 371 6.85 24.78 10.27
C PRO A 371 8.17 24.21 10.81
N VAL A 372 8.68 24.70 11.95
CA VAL A 372 9.89 24.17 12.57
C VAL A 372 9.53 23.01 13.50
N LEU A 373 9.61 21.80 12.95
CA LEU A 373 9.47 20.54 13.67
C LEU A 373 10.70 20.23 14.54
N THR A 374 10.47 19.68 15.72
CA THR A 374 11.51 19.15 16.60
C THR A 374 11.37 17.64 16.71
N GLN A 375 12.34 16.84 16.25
CA GLN A 375 12.30 15.39 16.44
C GLN A 375 12.49 15.07 17.92
N GLN A 376 11.44 14.60 18.58
CA GLN A 376 11.47 14.22 19.99
C GLN A 376 12.06 12.81 20.17
N GLN A 377 11.70 11.85 19.30
CA GLN A 377 11.99 10.43 19.50
C GLN A 377 12.24 9.68 18.18
N PHE A 378 12.93 8.55 18.30
CA PHE A 378 13.18 7.59 17.22
C PHE A 378 13.15 6.17 17.79
N PHE A 379 12.45 5.25 17.12
CA PHE A 379 12.32 3.85 17.50
C PHE A 379 12.73 2.97 16.32
N PRO A 380 13.70 2.05 16.47
CA PRO A 380 14.18 1.20 15.38
C PRO A 380 13.21 0.03 15.10
N ILE A 381 11.99 0.36 14.71
CA ILE A 381 10.90 -0.58 14.38
C ILE A 381 10.50 -0.40 12.92
N GLN A 382 10.28 -1.52 12.23
CA GLN A 382 9.91 -1.53 10.80
C GLN A 382 8.38 -1.46 10.68
N VAL A 383 7.86 -0.25 10.67
CA VAL A 383 6.44 0.08 10.46
C VAL A 383 6.25 0.82 9.14
N VAL A 384 5.11 0.61 8.50
CA VAL A 384 4.75 1.20 7.20
C VAL A 384 3.57 2.16 7.29
N ASP A 385 2.72 2.01 8.31
CA ASP A 385 1.59 2.92 8.59
C ASP A 385 1.36 3.16 10.07
N VAL A 386 0.70 4.27 10.38
CA VAL A 386 0.30 4.70 11.72
C VAL A 386 -1.12 5.32 11.75
N ILE A 387 -1.88 4.99 12.79
CA ILE A 387 -3.05 5.74 13.27
C ILE A 387 -2.73 6.22 14.69
N PRO A 388 -2.43 7.51 14.91
CA PRO A 388 -2.52 8.11 16.24
C PRO A 388 -3.98 8.47 16.52
N ASP A 389 -4.53 8.04 17.66
CA ASP A 389 -5.84 8.45 18.13
C ASP A 389 -5.86 8.58 19.66
N SER A 390 -6.18 9.77 20.16
CA SER A 390 -6.55 10.02 21.56
C SER A 390 -5.54 9.52 22.60
N GLY A 391 -4.24 9.54 22.27
CA GLY A 391 -3.16 9.05 23.12
C GLY A 391 -2.69 7.61 22.82
N THR A 392 -3.34 6.90 21.90
CA THR A 392 -2.94 5.55 21.45
C THR A 392 -2.49 5.56 19.99
N LEU A 393 -1.27 5.10 19.73
CA LEU A 393 -0.73 4.93 18.38
C LEU A 393 -0.81 3.46 17.97
N MET A 394 -1.62 3.17 16.96
CA MET A 394 -1.57 1.92 16.23
C MET A 394 -0.54 2.04 15.11
N ALA A 395 0.42 1.12 15.02
CA ALA A 395 1.43 1.10 13.97
C ALA A 395 1.53 -0.29 13.34
N ILE A 396 1.35 -0.40 12.02
CA ILE A 396 1.41 -1.68 11.29
C ILE A 396 2.77 -1.81 10.60
N GLY A 397 3.33 -3.02 10.60
CA GLY A 397 4.57 -3.34 9.92
C GLY A 397 4.66 -4.84 9.62
N ALA A 398 5.79 -5.28 9.04
CA ALA A 398 5.97 -6.68 8.64
C ALA A 398 5.84 -7.69 9.80
N ALA A 399 6.11 -7.25 11.04
CA ALA A 399 5.94 -8.06 12.25
C ALA A 399 4.49 -8.13 12.76
N GLY A 400 3.62 -7.19 12.37
CA GLY A 400 2.24 -7.08 12.84
C GLY A 400 1.86 -5.69 13.33
N LEU A 401 0.72 -5.64 14.04
CA LEU A 401 0.15 -4.42 14.61
C LEU A 401 0.77 -4.17 15.99
N TYR A 402 1.66 -3.20 16.07
CA TYR A 402 2.10 -2.61 17.32
C TYR A 402 1.06 -1.62 17.84
N GLN A 403 0.96 -1.50 19.15
CA GLN A 403 0.22 -0.42 19.80
C GLN A 403 1.07 0.24 20.87
N TYR A 404 0.98 1.56 20.96
CA TYR A 404 1.72 2.38 21.91
C TYR A 404 0.83 3.42 22.59
N ASN A 405 1.18 3.80 23.82
CA ASN A 405 0.68 5.00 24.49
C ASN A 405 1.65 6.17 24.22
N TYR A 406 1.14 7.33 23.84
CA TYR A 406 1.88 8.59 23.65
C TYR A 406 1.39 9.76 24.54
N THR A 407 0.52 9.53 25.52
CA THR A 407 0.09 10.58 26.48
C THR A 407 1.20 11.01 27.43
N GLY A 408 2.26 10.19 27.57
CA GLY A 408 3.45 10.49 28.37
C GLY A 408 4.52 11.24 27.57
N THR A 409 5.67 11.49 28.21
CA THR A 409 6.83 12.08 27.53
C THR A 409 7.59 11.09 26.64
N THR A 410 7.28 9.80 26.69
CA THR A 410 7.90 8.73 25.86
C THR A 410 6.85 7.76 25.34
N LEU A 411 6.99 7.36 24.08
CA LEU A 411 6.16 6.32 23.47
C LEU A 411 6.36 4.98 24.22
N GLN A 412 5.30 4.45 24.83
CA GLN A 412 5.33 3.19 25.59
C GLN A 412 4.59 2.10 24.83
N GLN A 413 5.25 0.99 24.49
CA GLN A 413 4.57 -0.12 23.84
C GLN A 413 3.55 -0.78 24.78
N LEU A 414 2.33 -0.95 24.28
CA LEU A 414 1.20 -1.60 24.97
C LEU A 414 1.04 -3.05 24.51
N SER A 415 1.15 -3.29 23.19
CA SER A 415 0.99 -4.63 22.62
C SER A 415 1.68 -4.77 21.26
N LEU A 416 1.82 -6.02 20.82
CA LEU A 416 2.09 -6.41 19.44
C LEU A 416 1.15 -7.58 19.12
N LEU A 417 0.27 -7.41 18.13
CA LEU A 417 -0.54 -8.48 17.55
C LEU A 417 0.17 -8.95 16.27
N PRO A 418 0.80 -10.14 16.27
CA PRO A 418 1.76 -10.52 15.24
C PRO A 418 1.10 -10.94 13.91
N ILE A 419 1.85 -10.75 12.83
CA ILE A 419 1.62 -11.42 11.55
C ILE A 419 2.31 -12.78 11.59
N THR A 420 1.61 -13.82 11.14
CA THR A 420 2.13 -15.18 10.94
C THR A 420 2.13 -15.46 9.45
N PRO A 421 3.29 -15.37 8.75
CA PRO A 421 3.37 -15.66 7.32
C PRO A 421 2.87 -17.07 7.01
N LEU A 422 2.18 -17.22 5.87
CA LEU A 422 1.90 -18.54 5.32
C LEU A 422 3.21 -19.19 4.80
N PRO A 423 3.34 -20.53 4.90
CA PRO A 423 4.52 -21.27 4.48
C PRO A 423 4.71 -21.33 2.95
#